data_AF-A0A950V3N7-F1
#
_entry.id   AF-A0A950V3N7-F1
#
_cell.length_a   1.000
_cell.length_b   1.000
_cell.length_c   1.000
_cell.angle_alpha   90.00
_cell.angle_beta   90.00
_cell.angle_gamma   90.00
#
_symmetry.space_group_name_H-M   'P 1'
#
loop_
_entity.id
_entity.type
_entity.pdbx_description
1 polymer ?
#
loop_
_entity_poly.entity_id
_entity_poly.type
_entity_poly.pdbx_seq_one_letter_code
_entity_poly.pdbx_strand_id
1 'polypeptide(L)'
;MPRLHLAGESSAALDVLEHRNHSESLLLATGAAFAMRNLRSGGVVIAFAGVQAAKPAHRSFEFAFALRLPIIYVVNAGSAARKPLARRTTSTMPPLIPVDQNDVIAVYRVASEAIAKARRGVGPTIIQTLRTPTRRTDANSSSSSDGIQYLEWYLRRKGVWSEEFKKSVLEKIAAAPTSLRNEVGESG
;
A
#
# COMPACT_ATOMS: atom_id res chain seq x y z
N MET A 1 -29.11 3.38 -0.65
CA MET A 1 -28.37 4.64 -0.85
C MET A 1 -27.29 4.73 0.24
N PRO A 2 -26.02 4.42 -0.05
CA PRO A 2 -24.97 4.55 0.95
C PRO A 2 -24.71 6.04 1.23
N ARG A 3 -24.55 6.38 2.50
CA ARG A 3 -24.50 7.75 3.02
C ARG A 3 -23.05 8.11 3.32
N LEU A 4 -22.52 9.10 2.62
CA LEU A 4 -21.17 9.63 2.82
C LEU A 4 -21.16 10.52 4.07
N HIS A 5 -20.47 10.11 5.13
CA HIS A 5 -20.22 10.97 6.30
C HIS A 5 -18.88 11.69 6.10
N LEU A 6 -18.94 12.96 5.71
CA LEU A 6 -17.79 13.87 5.77
C LEU A 6 -17.82 14.56 7.13
N ALA A 7 -17.22 13.93 8.15
CA ALA A 7 -16.93 14.59 9.41
C ALA A 7 -15.53 15.20 9.31
N GLY A 8 -15.47 16.52 9.22
CA GLY A 8 -14.23 17.26 9.37
C GLY A 8 -13.86 17.37 10.83
N GLU A 9 -12.72 16.82 11.22
CA GLU A 9 -11.78 17.43 12.17
C GLU A 9 -10.35 17.02 11.79
N SER A 10 -9.43 17.96 11.95
CA SER A 10 -8.06 17.94 11.44
C SER A 10 -7.17 16.87 12.06
N SER A 11 -6.70 15.90 11.26
CA SER A 11 -5.31 15.40 11.23
C SER A 11 -5.23 14.24 10.22
N ALA A 12 -4.58 14.45 9.08
CA ALA A 12 -4.13 13.42 8.13
C ALA A 12 -5.06 12.19 8.00
N ALA A 13 -6.31 12.40 7.58
CA ALA A 13 -7.25 11.32 7.38
C ALA A 13 -6.76 10.40 6.25
N LEU A 14 -6.26 9.22 6.64
CA LEU A 14 -5.95 8.12 5.75
C LEU A 14 -7.27 7.37 5.52
N ASP A 15 -8.07 7.82 4.56
CA ASP A 15 -9.28 7.08 4.16
C ASP A 15 -8.88 5.88 3.30
N VAL A 16 -9.04 4.68 3.86
CA VAL A 16 -8.84 3.41 3.16
C VAL A 16 -10.17 3.01 2.53
N LEU A 17 -10.33 3.26 1.24
CA LEU A 17 -11.47 2.77 0.46
C LEU A 17 -11.25 1.30 0.08
N GLU A 18 -11.72 0.37 0.91
CA GLU A 18 -11.81 -1.05 0.53
C GLU A 18 -12.99 -1.27 -0.42
N HIS A 19 -12.72 -1.32 -1.72
CA HIS A 19 -13.68 -1.82 -2.71
C HIS A 19 -13.12 -3.04 -3.42
N ARG A 20 -13.84 -4.16 -3.28
CA ARG A 20 -13.60 -5.44 -3.97
C ARG A 20 -13.36 -5.18 -5.46
N ASN A 21 -12.19 -5.51 -5.99
CA ASN A 21 -11.85 -5.80 -7.41
C ASN A 21 -12.50 -5.00 -8.58
N HIS A 22 -12.98 -3.77 -8.39
CA HIS A 22 -13.52 -2.96 -9.48
C HIS A 22 -12.57 -1.80 -9.80
N SER A 23 -12.25 -1.61 -11.08
CA SER A 23 -11.39 -0.53 -11.59
C SER A 23 -11.88 0.87 -11.19
N GLU A 24 -13.18 1.00 -10.91
CA GLU A 24 -13.84 2.22 -10.44
C GLU A 24 -13.25 2.74 -9.11
N SER A 25 -12.75 1.86 -8.24
CA SER A 25 -12.13 2.26 -6.97
C SER A 25 -10.92 3.18 -7.19
N LEU A 26 -10.09 2.90 -8.19
CA LEU A 26 -8.93 3.72 -8.54
C LEU A 26 -9.34 5.07 -9.13
N LEU A 27 -10.45 5.12 -9.88
CA LEU A 27 -11.00 6.37 -10.40
C LEU A 27 -11.54 7.25 -9.28
N LEU A 28 -12.33 6.68 -8.36
CA LEU A 28 -12.87 7.39 -7.19
C LEU A 28 -11.75 7.94 -6.30
N ALA A 29 -10.74 7.13 -6.01
CA ALA A 29 -9.56 7.58 -5.25
C ALA A 29 -8.83 8.74 -5.96
N THR A 30 -8.73 8.69 -7.29
CA THR A 30 -8.14 9.78 -8.08
C THR A 30 -8.96 11.06 -7.99
N GLY A 31 -10.30 10.95 -8.02
CA GLY A 31 -11.22 12.06 -7.78
C GLY A 31 -11.07 12.66 -6.38
N ALA A 32 -10.94 11.81 -5.35
CA ALA A 32 -10.68 12.25 -3.98
C ALA A 32 -9.35 13.01 -3.87
N ALA A 33 -8.29 12.55 -4.55
CA ALA A 33 -7.01 13.23 -4.57
C ALA A 33 -7.07 14.59 -5.28
N PHE A 34 -7.84 14.68 -6.37
CA PHE A 34 -8.12 15.94 -7.07
C PHE A 34 -8.85 16.93 -6.15
N ALA A 35 -9.90 16.47 -5.46
CA ALA A 35 -10.63 17.29 -4.50
C ALA A 35 -9.72 17.76 -3.35
N MET A 36 -8.95 16.86 -2.73
CA MET A 36 -8.01 17.22 -1.65
C MET A 36 -6.99 18.27 -2.08
N ARG A 37 -6.44 18.14 -3.29
CA ARG A 37 -5.49 19.14 -3.82
C ARG A 37 -6.15 20.51 -3.97
N ASN A 38 -7.37 20.57 -4.49
CA ASN A 38 -8.10 21.82 -4.68
C ASN A 38 -8.54 22.45 -3.34
N LEU A 39 -8.89 21.61 -2.36
CA LEU A 39 -9.23 22.03 -0.99
C LEU A 39 -7.99 22.38 -0.15
N ARG A 40 -6.77 22.17 -0.66
CA ARG A 40 -5.49 22.42 0.03
C ARG A 40 -5.42 21.75 1.41
N SER A 41 -5.98 20.55 1.54
CA SER A 41 -6.07 19.84 2.82
C SER A 41 -4.72 19.34 3.37
N GLY A 42 -3.67 19.30 2.54
CA GLY A 42 -2.37 18.72 2.88
C GLY A 42 -2.36 17.19 3.00
N GLY A 43 -3.50 16.53 2.73
CA GLY A 43 -3.65 15.07 2.76
C GLY A 43 -3.07 14.37 1.54
N VAL A 44 -2.94 13.04 1.65
CA VAL A 44 -2.53 12.15 0.55
C VAL A 44 -3.49 10.97 0.50
N VAL A 45 -3.99 10.64 -0.69
CA VAL A 45 -4.78 9.43 -0.92
C VAL A 45 -3.87 8.23 -1.10
N ILE A 46 -4.21 7.10 -0.49
CA ILE A 46 -3.60 5.81 -0.80
C ILE A 46 -4.69 4.88 -1.32
N ALA A 47 -4.51 4.35 -2.53
CA ALA A 47 -5.47 3.49 -3.20
C ALA A 47 -4.88 2.10 -3.42
N PHE A 48 -5.52 1.08 -2.85
CA PHE A 48 -5.11 -0.32 -2.99
C PHE A 48 -5.89 -1.00 -4.11
N ALA A 49 -5.21 -1.78 -4.95
CA ALA A 49 -5.85 -2.55 -6.01
C ALA A 49 -5.07 -3.81 -6.39
N GLY A 50 -5.77 -4.82 -6.88
CA GLY A 50 -5.14 -5.91 -7.61
C GLY A 50 -4.79 -5.52 -9.05
N VAL A 51 -3.91 -6.29 -9.70
CA VAL A 51 -3.51 -6.06 -11.10
C VAL A 51 -4.68 -5.94 -12.07
N GLN A 52 -5.75 -6.71 -11.89
CA GLN A 52 -6.89 -6.68 -12.81
C GLN A 52 -7.65 -5.34 -12.76
N ALA A 53 -7.78 -4.73 -11.58
CA ALA A 53 -8.35 -3.40 -11.44
C ALA A 53 -7.40 -2.30 -11.94
N ALA A 54 -6.08 -2.49 -11.80
CA ALA A 54 -5.08 -1.53 -12.23
C ALA A 54 -4.89 -1.44 -13.75
N LYS A 55 -5.01 -2.56 -14.49
CA LYS A 55 -4.84 -2.59 -15.96
C LYS A 55 -5.72 -1.58 -16.72
N PRO A 56 -7.04 -1.50 -16.50
CA PRO A 56 -7.90 -0.54 -17.21
C PRO A 56 -7.77 0.90 -16.68
N ALA A 57 -7.20 1.11 -15.48
CA ALA A 57 -7.13 2.41 -14.81
C ALA A 57 -6.08 3.39 -15.38
N HIS A 58 -5.56 3.14 -16.58
CA HIS A 58 -4.54 3.96 -17.24
C HIS A 58 -4.88 5.45 -17.28
N ARG A 59 -6.13 5.82 -17.60
CA ARG A 59 -6.58 7.23 -17.62
C ARG A 59 -6.51 7.88 -16.24
N SER A 60 -6.83 7.15 -15.18
CA SER A 60 -6.70 7.64 -13.81
C SER A 60 -5.25 7.94 -13.48
N PHE A 61 -4.33 7.06 -13.87
CA PHE A 61 -2.89 7.26 -13.66
C PHE A 61 -2.34 8.47 -14.44
N GLU A 62 -2.68 8.58 -15.72
CA GLU A 62 -2.27 9.72 -16.57
C GLU A 62 -2.82 11.04 -16.02
N PHE A 63 -4.10 11.07 -15.65
CA PHE A 63 -4.75 12.27 -15.08
C PHE A 63 -4.09 12.67 -13.76
N ALA A 64 -3.85 11.71 -12.87
CA ALA A 64 -3.17 11.98 -11.62
C ALA A 64 -1.75 12.52 -11.82
N PHE A 65 -1.03 11.98 -12.81
CA PHE A 65 0.33 12.40 -13.12
C PHE A 65 0.37 13.81 -13.71
N ALA A 66 -0.45 14.08 -14.73
CA ALA A 66 -0.55 15.39 -15.38
C ALA A 66 -0.87 16.51 -14.39
N LEU A 67 -1.69 16.20 -13.39
CA LEU A 67 -2.11 17.15 -12.36
C LEU A 67 -1.24 17.10 -11.09
N ARG A 68 -0.20 16.27 -11.03
CA ARG A 68 0.63 16.08 -9.82
C ARG A 68 -0.23 15.86 -8.56
N LEU A 69 -1.25 15.00 -8.66
CA LEU A 69 -2.17 14.75 -7.56
C LEU A 69 -1.46 14.08 -6.36
N PRO A 70 -1.89 14.37 -5.12
CA PRO A 70 -1.34 13.76 -3.92
C PRO A 70 -1.92 12.34 -3.72
N ILE A 71 -1.57 11.40 -4.59
CA ILE A 71 -2.08 10.02 -4.55
C ILE A 71 -1.00 8.98 -4.75
N ILE A 72 -1.11 7.88 -4.01
CA ILE A 72 -0.27 6.69 -4.15
C ILE A 72 -1.16 5.52 -4.54
N TYR A 73 -0.79 4.82 -5.60
CA TYR A 73 -1.46 3.60 -6.02
C TYR A 73 -0.64 2.39 -5.58
N VAL A 74 -1.17 1.57 -4.69
CA VAL A 74 -0.56 0.31 -4.25
C VAL A 74 -1.20 -0.84 -5.02
N VAL A 75 -0.45 -1.41 -5.97
CA VAL A 75 -0.93 -2.46 -6.87
C VAL A 75 -0.35 -3.81 -6.47
N ASN A 76 -1.18 -4.71 -5.95
CA ASN A 76 -0.80 -6.07 -5.63
C ASN A 76 -0.81 -6.95 -6.88
N ALA A 77 0.35 -7.51 -7.22
CA ALA A 77 0.53 -8.39 -8.37
C ALA A 77 0.05 -9.83 -8.13
N GLY A 78 -0.20 -10.19 -6.88
CA GLY A 78 -0.56 -11.56 -6.49
C GLY A 78 0.68 -12.44 -6.32
N SER A 79 0.48 -13.57 -5.64
CA SER A 79 1.55 -14.47 -5.19
C SER A 79 2.36 -15.14 -6.32
N ALA A 80 1.76 -15.30 -7.51
CA ALA A 80 2.39 -15.93 -8.66
C ALA A 80 3.18 -14.95 -9.55
N ALA A 81 3.01 -13.64 -9.37
CA ALA A 81 3.64 -12.64 -10.22
C ALA A 81 5.09 -12.40 -9.80
N ARG A 82 6.03 -12.69 -10.72
CA ARG A 82 7.48 -12.52 -10.53
C ARG A 82 8.10 -11.39 -11.34
N LYS A 83 7.33 -10.78 -12.24
CA LYS A 83 7.77 -9.67 -13.09
C LYS A 83 6.88 -8.46 -12.80
N PRO A 84 7.45 -7.25 -12.74
CA PRO A 84 6.65 -6.03 -12.68
C PRO A 84 5.68 -5.97 -13.86
N LEU A 85 4.57 -5.26 -13.68
CA LEU A 85 3.76 -4.80 -14.80
C LEU A 85 4.70 -4.07 -15.76
N ALA A 86 4.58 -4.36 -17.06
CA ALA A 86 5.42 -3.73 -18.05
C ALA A 86 5.38 -2.22 -17.84
N ARG A 87 6.52 -1.63 -17.48
CA ARG A 87 6.67 -0.18 -17.35
C ARG A 87 6.47 0.37 -18.74
N ARG A 88 5.27 0.84 -19.07
CA ARG A 88 5.08 1.73 -20.21
C ARG A 88 5.84 2.99 -19.83
N THR A 89 7.07 3.10 -20.31
CA THR A 89 7.93 4.27 -20.15
C THR A 89 7.38 5.37 -21.05
N THR A 90 6.20 5.89 -20.72
CA THR A 90 5.68 7.10 -21.32
C THR A 90 5.92 8.23 -20.34
N SER A 91 6.24 9.42 -20.85
CA SER A 91 6.38 10.64 -20.04
C SER A 91 5.07 11.08 -19.38
N THR A 92 3.98 10.34 -19.58
CA THR A 92 2.62 10.63 -19.11
C THR A 92 2.20 9.82 -17.88
N MET A 93 3.03 8.91 -17.40
CA MET A 93 2.68 7.97 -16.33
C MET A 93 3.42 8.23 -15.02
N PRO A 94 2.78 7.97 -13.85
CA PRO A 94 3.48 8.00 -12.57
C PRO A 94 4.67 7.04 -12.54
N PRO A 95 5.70 7.32 -11.71
CA PRO A 95 6.76 6.36 -11.43
C PRO A 95 6.17 5.05 -10.89
N LEU A 96 6.54 3.92 -11.49
CA LEU A 96 6.21 2.58 -11.01
C LEU A 96 7.42 1.98 -10.29
N ILE A 97 7.26 1.69 -9.00
CA ILE A 97 8.30 1.15 -8.12
C ILE A 97 7.91 -0.27 -7.73
N PRO A 98 8.57 -1.30 -8.28
CA PRO A 98 8.37 -2.68 -7.83
C PRO A 98 9.00 -2.90 -6.45
N VAL A 99 8.28 -3.56 -5.56
CA VAL A 99 8.71 -3.88 -4.19
C VAL A 99 8.38 -5.34 -3.89
N ASP A 100 9.29 -6.03 -3.19
CA ASP A 100 9.00 -7.37 -2.67
C ASP A 100 7.88 -7.28 -1.63
N GLN A 101 6.76 -7.95 -1.90
CA GLN A 101 5.61 -7.95 -1.01
C GLN A 101 5.91 -8.52 0.39
N ASN A 102 6.97 -9.33 0.53
CA ASN A 102 7.38 -9.92 1.80
C ASN A 102 8.48 -9.11 2.53
N ASP A 103 9.09 -8.13 1.87
CA ASP A 103 10.05 -7.22 2.51
C ASP A 103 9.31 -6.02 3.12
N VAL A 104 8.84 -6.18 4.35
CA VAL A 104 8.11 -5.16 5.11
C VAL A 104 8.90 -3.85 5.21
N ILE A 105 10.23 -3.93 5.30
CA ILE A 105 11.10 -2.76 5.41
C ILE A 105 11.17 -2.01 4.08
N ALA A 106 11.27 -2.73 2.97
CA ALA A 106 11.22 -2.13 1.64
C ALA A 106 9.88 -1.45 1.36
N VAL A 107 8.76 -2.12 1.69
CA VAL A 107 7.40 -1.55 1.57
C VAL A 107 7.29 -0.26 2.38
N TYR A 108 7.69 -0.29 3.66
CA TYR A 108 7.67 0.88 4.52
C TYR A 108 8.48 2.06 3.95
N ARG A 109 9.71 1.81 3.49
CA ARG A 109 10.59 2.87 2.96
C ARG A 109 10.02 3.50 1.70
N VAL A 110 9.58 2.68 0.73
CA VAL A 110 9.04 3.16 -0.54
C VAL A 110 7.73 3.92 -0.31
N ALA A 111 6.85 3.41 0.55
CA ALA A 111 5.62 4.10 0.92
C ALA A 111 5.91 5.45 1.60
N SER A 112 6.82 5.47 2.58
CA SER A 112 7.20 6.70 3.29
C SER A 112 7.72 7.78 2.34
N GLU A 113 8.59 7.40 1.41
CA GLU A 113 9.13 8.33 0.41
C GLU A 113 8.06 8.81 -0.57
N ALA A 114 7.19 7.92 -1.05
CA ALA A 114 6.09 8.25 -1.94
C ALA A 114 5.09 9.22 -1.27
N ILE A 115 4.77 9.00 0.00
CA ILE A 115 3.92 9.90 0.80
C ILE A 115 4.57 11.27 0.93
N ALA A 116 5.86 11.33 1.28
CA ALA A 116 6.58 12.60 1.37
C ALA A 116 6.62 13.35 0.03
N LYS A 117 6.81 12.65 -1.10
CA LYS A 117 6.77 13.21 -2.46
C LYS A 117 5.39 13.77 -2.80
N ALA A 118 4.33 12.98 -2.57
CA ALA A 118 2.95 13.40 -2.82
C ALA A 118 2.57 14.64 -2.00
N ARG A 119 2.92 14.68 -0.70
CA ARG A 119 2.68 15.84 0.18
C ARG A 119 3.39 17.11 -0.29
N ARG A 120 4.59 16.99 -0.86
CA ARG A 120 5.35 18.11 -1.43
C ARG A 120 4.86 18.55 -2.82
N GLY A 121 3.80 17.94 -3.36
CA GLY A 121 3.26 18.28 -4.67
C GLY A 121 4.11 17.79 -5.84
N VAL A 122 5.03 16.84 -5.62
CA VAL A 122 5.84 16.21 -6.68
C VAL A 122 4.96 15.36 -7.60
N GLY A 123 3.82 14.89 -7.08
CA GLY A 123 2.82 14.12 -7.81
C GLY A 123 2.74 12.66 -7.36
N PRO A 124 2.04 11.83 -8.14
CA PRO A 124 1.67 10.49 -7.70
C PRO A 124 2.82 9.47 -7.83
N THR A 125 2.63 8.31 -7.21
CA THR A 125 3.53 7.15 -7.36
C THR A 125 2.72 5.85 -7.42
N ILE A 126 3.14 4.90 -8.26
CA ILE A 126 2.62 3.53 -8.29
C ILE A 126 3.64 2.64 -7.56
N ILE A 127 3.23 2.04 -6.45
CA ILE A 127 3.98 1.01 -5.74
C ILE A 127 3.40 -0.33 -6.17
N GLN A 128 4.18 -1.15 -6.85
CA GLN A 128 3.74 -2.48 -7.23
C GLN A 128 4.34 -3.51 -6.26
N THR A 129 3.50 -4.20 -5.50
CA THR A 129 3.95 -5.30 -4.65
C THR A 129 3.91 -6.60 -5.46
N LEU A 130 5.02 -7.32 -5.53
CA LEU A 130 5.13 -8.59 -6.23
C LEU A 130 6.06 -9.54 -5.47
N ARG A 131 6.03 -10.83 -5.82
CA ARG A 131 7.03 -11.77 -5.33
C ARG A 131 8.27 -11.66 -6.20
N THR A 132 9.27 -10.90 -5.76
CA THR A 132 10.59 -11.03 -6.36
C THR A 132 11.19 -12.38 -5.97
N PRO A 133 11.79 -13.15 -6.90
CA PRO A 133 12.70 -14.20 -6.48
C PRO A 133 13.82 -13.49 -5.72
N THR A 134 13.74 -13.54 -4.40
CA THR A 134 14.71 -12.93 -3.51
C THR A 134 16.10 -13.37 -3.98
N ARG A 135 17.03 -12.43 -4.08
CA ARG A 135 18.47 -12.70 -4.25
C ARG A 135 19.01 -13.31 -2.95
N ARG A 136 18.41 -14.41 -2.51
CA ARG A 136 18.70 -15.13 -1.28
C ARG A 136 18.86 -16.59 -1.67
N THR A 137 20.09 -16.91 -2.02
CA THR A 137 20.61 -18.25 -2.33
C THR A 137 20.97 -19.04 -1.06
N ASP A 138 20.44 -18.67 0.10
CA ASP A 138 20.35 -19.58 1.23
C ASP A 138 19.14 -20.50 1.00
N ALA A 139 19.40 -21.57 0.24
CA ALA A 139 18.48 -22.62 -0.20
C ALA A 139 17.82 -23.44 0.94
N ASN A 140 17.75 -22.91 2.16
CA ASN A 140 17.33 -23.64 3.34
C ASN A 140 16.40 -22.88 4.29
N SER A 141 15.65 -21.87 3.80
CA SER A 141 14.62 -21.26 4.64
C SER A 141 13.28 -21.09 3.92
N SER A 142 12.34 -21.97 4.27
CA SER A 142 10.90 -21.79 4.10
C SER A 142 10.37 -20.49 4.74
N SER A 143 11.18 -19.78 5.53
CA SER A 143 10.93 -18.46 6.13
C SER A 143 10.94 -17.28 5.14
N SER A 144 11.43 -17.45 3.91
CA SER A 144 11.54 -16.35 2.93
C SER A 144 10.20 -15.89 2.34
N SER A 145 9.10 -16.57 2.69
CA SER A 145 7.76 -16.28 2.18
C SER A 145 6.86 -15.55 3.18
N ASP A 146 7.28 -15.38 4.44
CA ASP A 146 6.49 -14.75 5.50
C ASP A 146 7.15 -13.42 5.92
N GLY A 147 6.43 -12.31 5.69
CA GLY A 147 6.91 -10.97 6.02
C GLY A 147 7.09 -10.72 7.53
N ILE A 148 6.32 -11.39 8.39
CA ILE A 148 6.45 -11.25 9.85
C ILE A 148 7.73 -11.92 10.32
N GLN A 149 8.00 -13.15 9.86
CA GLN A 149 9.25 -13.85 10.17
C GLN A 149 10.46 -13.09 9.65
N TYR A 150 10.36 -12.52 8.44
CA TYR A 150 11.41 -11.67 7.90
C TYR A 150 11.66 -10.43 8.78
N LEU A 151 10.61 -9.76 9.22
CA LEU A 151 10.72 -8.60 10.10
C LEU A 151 11.33 -8.98 11.45
N GLU A 152 10.90 -10.08 12.05
CA GLU A 152 11.47 -10.62 13.30
C GLU A 152 12.98 -10.89 13.13
N TRP A 153 13.38 -11.61 12.08
CA TRP A 153 14.79 -11.84 11.76
C TRP A 153 15.58 -10.54 11.60
N TYR A 154 15.02 -9.57 10.86
CA TYR A 154 15.67 -8.28 10.63
C TYR A 154 15.87 -7.49 11.94
N LEU A 155 14.84 -7.44 12.78
CA LEU A 155 14.88 -6.72 14.07
C LEU A 155 15.82 -7.40 15.07
N ARG A 156 15.89 -8.74 15.10
CA ARG A 156 16.90 -9.49 15.89
C ARG A 156 18.31 -9.11 15.47
N ARG A 157 18.58 -9.08 14.16
CA ARG A 157 19.89 -8.69 13.63
C ARG A 157 20.26 -7.24 13.93
N LYS A 158 19.26 -6.38 14.15
CA LYS A 158 19.45 -4.99 14.59
C LYS A 158 19.53 -4.82 16.10
N GLY A 159 19.40 -5.90 16.88
CA GLY A 159 19.47 -5.87 18.35
C GLY A 159 18.25 -5.24 19.02
N VAL A 160 17.14 -5.08 18.31
CA VAL A 160 15.92 -4.41 18.81
C VAL A 160 14.73 -5.36 18.99
N TRP A 161 14.95 -6.66 18.84
CA TRP A 161 13.94 -7.69 19.06
C TRP A 161 14.27 -8.53 20.29
N SER A 162 13.27 -8.77 21.14
CA SER A 162 13.34 -9.69 22.28
C SER A 162 12.08 -10.55 22.38
N GLU A 163 12.14 -11.67 23.11
CA GLU A 163 10.95 -12.50 23.35
C GLU A 163 9.90 -11.76 24.18
N GLU A 164 10.35 -10.91 25.11
CA GLU A 164 9.47 -10.05 25.91
C GLU A 164 8.72 -9.05 25.02
N PHE A 165 9.41 -8.45 24.04
CA PHE A 165 8.76 -7.59 23.05
C PHE A 165 7.71 -8.37 22.26
N LYS A 166 8.07 -9.54 21.71
CA LYS A 166 7.13 -10.40 20.97
C LYS A 166 5.90 -10.75 21.81
N LYS A 167 6.11 -11.18 23.06
CA LYS A 167 5.03 -11.51 24.00
C LYS A 167 4.14 -10.29 24.25
N SER A 168 4.72 -9.11 24.48
CA SER A 168 3.95 -7.88 24.72
C SER A 168 3.08 -7.47 23.53
N VAL A 169 3.56 -7.66 22.29
CA VAL A 169 2.79 -7.38 21.07
C VAL A 169 1.64 -8.38 20.94
N LEU A 170 1.91 -9.67 21.17
CA LEU A 170 0.89 -10.72 21.13
C LEU A 170 -0.18 -10.50 22.20
N GLU A 171 0.18 -10.10 23.41
CA GLU A 171 -0.77 -9.76 24.48
C GLU A 171 -1.65 -8.56 24.11
N LYS A 172 -1.09 -7.52 23.48
CA LYS A 172 -1.88 -6.38 22.99
C LYS A 172 -2.87 -6.78 21.89
N ILE A 173 -2.45 -7.63 20.96
CA ILE A 173 -3.35 -8.21 19.93
C ILE A 173 -4.38 -9.15 20.59
N ALA A 174 -4.00 -9.85 21.66
CA ALA A 174 -4.85 -10.74 22.44
C ALA A 174 -5.99 -9.99 23.13
N ALA A 175 -5.66 -8.84 23.73
CA ALA A 175 -6.56 -7.98 24.48
C ALA A 175 -7.44 -7.07 23.61
N ALA A 176 -7.18 -7.00 22.30
CA ALA A 176 -8.03 -6.26 21.38
C ALA A 176 -9.46 -6.85 21.36
N PRO A 177 -10.53 -6.02 21.38
CA PRO A 177 -11.91 -6.50 21.43
C PRO A 177 -12.23 -7.53 20.34
N THR A 178 -12.94 -8.60 20.71
CA THR A 178 -13.32 -9.70 19.80
C THR A 178 -14.15 -9.23 18.59
N SER A 179 -14.84 -8.08 18.69
CA SER A 179 -15.55 -7.47 17.57
C SER A 179 -14.64 -7.16 16.37
N LEU A 180 -13.35 -6.91 16.59
CA LEU A 180 -12.36 -6.71 15.52
C LEU A 180 -11.85 -8.03 14.91
N ARG A 181 -12.06 -9.17 15.56
CA ARG A 181 -11.56 -10.49 15.11
C ARG A 181 -12.50 -11.18 14.13
N ASN A 182 -13.80 -10.93 14.25
CA ASN A 182 -14.82 -11.61 13.44
C ASN A 182 -15.02 -10.97 12.05
N GLU A 183 -14.57 -9.73 11.82
CA GLU A 183 -14.67 -9.07 10.50
C GLU A 183 -13.71 -9.65 9.45
N VAL A 184 -12.64 -10.35 9.87
CA VAL A 184 -11.65 -10.96 8.96
C VAL A 184 -12.03 -12.41 8.60
N GLY A 185 -12.97 -13.03 9.32
CA GLY A 185 -13.30 -14.46 9.21
C GLY A 185 -14.48 -14.82 8.28
N GLU A 186 -15.34 -13.88 7.89
CA GLU A 186 -16.55 -14.16 7.11
C GLU A 186 -16.42 -13.88 5.60
N SER A 187 -15.27 -14.23 5.00
CA SER A 187 -15.11 -14.21 3.54
C SER A 187 -14.44 -15.49 3.03
N GLY A 188 -14.99 -16.64 3.47
CA GLY A 188 -14.80 -17.94 2.84
C GLY A 188 -15.71 -18.13 1.63
#